data_AF-F4BUI0-F1
#
_entry.id   AF-F4BUI0-F1
#
_cell.length_a   1.000
_cell.length_b   1.000
_cell.length_c   1.000
_cell.angle_alpha   90.00
_cell.angle_beta   90.00
_cell.angle_gamma   90.00
#
_symmetry.space_group_name_H-M   'P 1'
#
loop_
_entity.id
_entity.type
_entity.pdbx_description
1 polymer ?
#
loop_
_entity_poly.entity_id
_entity_poly.type
_entity_poly.pdbx_seq_one_letter_code
_entity_poly.pdbx_strand_id
1 'polypeptide(L)'
;MIVLPCRHEAKAALPWFGGHFTGILEVGEGKSRLSAAAPAGLRSFLYNVSAIVSLSMPGYIVSAEATHHGPVDVRTPSFFAEIGSTKEQWVDLKAGEAVARAILALGPEELPVFLGFGGGHYVQRQTELIFNSRIAFGHMFSSYQVPDLDLEAVEIARESSNATYAYIDRKSLRSAERKRLEGMVEEIGLPMLKAQEIRARFSPSDAI
;
A
#
# COMPACT_ATOMS: atom_id res chain seq x y z
N MET A 1 -6.10 12.14 10.24
CA MET A 1 -5.07 11.43 9.45
C MET A 1 -3.79 12.26 9.47
N ILE A 2 -2.63 11.61 9.41
CA ILE A 2 -1.31 12.24 9.25
C ILE A 2 -0.76 11.86 7.86
N VAL A 3 -0.20 12.82 7.13
CA VAL A 3 0.52 12.57 5.88
C VAL A 3 1.98 12.91 6.11
N LEU A 4 2.88 11.98 5.81
CA LEU A 4 4.31 12.12 6.04
C LEU A 4 5.01 12.35 4.69
N PRO A 5 5.20 13.61 4.25
CA PRO A 5 5.98 13.88 3.05
C PRO A 5 7.44 13.51 3.28
N CYS A 6 7.98 12.58 2.50
CA CYS A 6 9.31 12.02 2.70
C CYS A 6 10.03 11.75 1.37
N ARG A 7 11.32 11.47 1.45
CA ARG A 7 12.09 10.96 0.31
C ARG A 7 12.06 9.43 0.32
N HIS A 8 11.98 8.85 -0.87
CA HIS A 8 12.27 7.44 -1.08
C HIS A 8 13.69 7.27 -1.63
N GLU A 9 14.44 6.29 -1.11
CA GLU A 9 15.78 5.94 -1.59
C GLU A 9 15.82 4.50 -2.09
N ALA A 10 16.17 4.32 -3.37
CA ALA A 10 16.29 3.00 -3.97
C ALA A 10 17.50 2.90 -4.90
N LYS A 11 18.23 1.78 -4.81
CA LYS A 11 19.40 1.48 -5.66
C LYS A 11 19.08 1.44 -7.16
N ALA A 12 17.83 1.13 -7.50
CA ALA A 12 17.38 1.11 -8.90
C ALA A 12 17.35 2.52 -9.52
N ALA A 13 17.40 3.58 -8.71
CA ALA A 13 17.46 4.98 -9.13
C ALA A 13 16.34 5.38 -10.12
N LEU A 14 15.15 4.76 -10.00
CA LEU A 14 14.01 5.07 -10.85
C LEU A 14 13.29 6.33 -10.33
N PRO A 15 12.93 7.29 -11.21
CA PRO A 15 12.04 8.38 -10.85
C PRO A 15 10.67 7.84 -10.45
N TRP A 16 10.21 8.19 -9.25
CA TRP A 16 9.07 7.51 -8.65
C TRP A 16 8.31 8.43 -7.69
N PHE A 17 6.98 8.26 -7.68
CA PHE A 17 6.09 8.80 -6.66
C PHE A 17 5.32 7.66 -6.01
N GLY A 18 5.03 7.80 -4.73
CA GLY A 18 4.14 6.84 -4.11
C GLY A 18 4.06 6.98 -2.62
N GLY A 19 3.68 5.88 -1.99
CA GLY A 19 3.47 5.89 -0.57
C GLY A 19 3.17 4.53 -0.01
N HIS A 20 3.29 4.43 1.30
CA HIS A 20 3.11 3.19 2.03
C HIS A 20 2.76 3.44 3.49
N PHE A 21 2.52 2.35 4.21
CA PHE A 21 2.34 2.32 5.65
C PHE A 21 3.60 1.82 6.33
N THR A 22 3.79 2.18 7.59
CA THR A 22 4.97 1.76 8.36
C THR A 22 4.71 0.52 9.18
N GLY A 23 5.72 -0.33 9.28
CA GLY A 23 5.63 -1.58 10.01
C GLY A 23 6.96 -2.31 10.10
N ILE A 24 7.17 -2.96 11.24
CA ILE A 24 8.30 -3.85 11.50
C ILE A 24 7.72 -5.21 11.83
N LEU A 25 8.06 -6.20 11.01
CA LEU A 25 7.73 -7.60 11.25
C LEU A 25 8.87 -8.25 12.04
N GLU A 26 8.52 -8.99 13.07
CA GLU A 26 9.45 -9.81 13.84
C GLU A 26 8.87 -11.22 13.96
N VAL A 27 9.68 -12.24 13.63
CA VAL A 27 9.25 -13.63 13.58
C VAL A 27 9.19 -14.22 14.98
N GLY A 28 7.99 -14.60 15.41
CA GLY A 28 7.75 -15.16 16.74
C GLY A 28 7.89 -14.10 17.84
N GLU A 29 7.13 -14.29 18.92
CA GLU A 29 7.04 -13.41 20.11
C GLU A 29 6.06 -12.23 20.03
N GLY A 30 5.18 -12.12 19.02
CA GLY A 30 4.13 -11.07 19.02
C GLY A 30 4.67 -9.64 18.98
N LYS A 31 5.91 -9.47 18.49
CA LYS A 31 6.62 -8.19 18.47
C LYS A 31 6.42 -7.40 17.18
N SER A 32 5.67 -7.95 16.23
CA SER A 32 5.30 -7.24 15.01
C SER A 32 4.51 -5.98 15.37
N ARG A 33 4.98 -4.83 14.89
CA ARG A 33 4.39 -3.53 15.20
C ARG A 33 4.10 -2.79 13.91
N LEU A 34 2.85 -2.37 13.77
CA LEU A 34 2.34 -1.71 12.57
C LEU A 34 1.65 -0.40 12.97
N SER A 35 1.90 0.67 12.21
CA SER A 35 1.22 1.96 12.43
C SER A 35 -0.26 1.87 12.06
N ALA A 36 -1.10 2.73 12.64
CA ALA A 36 -2.45 2.92 12.12
C ALA A 36 -2.40 3.41 10.67
N ALA A 37 -2.92 2.61 9.74
CA ALA A 37 -2.91 2.91 8.33
C ALA A 37 -4.04 3.88 7.96
N ALA A 38 -3.83 4.70 6.93
CA ALA A 38 -4.87 5.49 6.28
C ALA A 38 -5.13 5.02 4.83
N PRO A 39 -5.86 3.90 4.63
CA PRO A 39 -6.08 3.28 3.31
C PRO A 39 -6.64 4.24 2.25
N ALA A 40 -7.76 4.91 2.56
CA ALA A 40 -8.40 5.85 1.64
C ALA A 40 -7.51 7.07 1.33
N GLY A 41 -6.71 7.50 2.32
CA GLY A 41 -5.74 8.59 2.15
C GLY A 41 -4.64 8.24 1.17
N LEU A 42 -3.99 7.08 1.33
CA LEU A 42 -2.98 6.61 0.40
C LEU A 42 -3.55 6.43 -1.01
N ARG A 43 -4.73 5.82 -1.15
CA ARG A 43 -5.42 5.72 -2.45
C ARG A 43 -5.63 7.09 -3.08
N SER A 44 -6.24 8.02 -2.36
CA SER A 44 -6.54 9.37 -2.87
C SER A 44 -5.25 10.07 -3.32
N PHE A 45 -4.18 9.96 -2.53
CA PHE A 45 -2.87 10.49 -2.91
C PHE A 45 -2.36 9.90 -4.23
N LEU A 46 -2.39 8.57 -4.39
CA LEU A 46 -1.91 7.90 -5.60
C LEU A 46 -2.70 8.31 -6.85
N TYR A 47 -4.03 8.46 -6.75
CA TYR A 47 -4.85 9.01 -7.84
C TYR A 47 -4.48 10.45 -8.17
N ASN A 48 -4.38 11.29 -7.15
CA ASN A 48 -4.11 12.72 -7.34
C ASN A 48 -2.73 12.94 -7.97
N VAL A 49 -1.68 12.29 -7.46
CA VAL A 49 -0.33 12.45 -8.00
C VAL A 49 -0.25 11.88 -9.42
N SER A 50 -0.86 10.72 -9.69
CA SER A 50 -0.93 10.13 -11.03
C SER A 50 -1.62 11.07 -12.03
N ALA A 51 -2.74 11.69 -11.65
CA ALA A 51 -3.45 12.64 -12.49
C ALA A 51 -2.60 13.88 -12.82
N ILE A 52 -1.78 14.35 -11.88
CA ILE A 52 -0.90 15.52 -12.07
C ILE A 52 0.28 15.18 -13.00
N VAL A 53 0.90 14.02 -12.82
CA VAL A 53 2.22 13.70 -13.42
C VAL A 53 2.14 12.93 -14.73
N SER A 54 1.03 12.22 -14.98
CA SER A 54 0.90 11.30 -16.14
C SER A 54 1.16 11.94 -17.51
N LEU A 55 0.88 13.23 -17.67
CA LEU A 55 1.13 13.97 -18.92
C LEU A 55 2.33 14.92 -18.85
N SER A 56 2.77 15.29 -17.64
CA SER A 56 3.70 16.41 -17.43
C SER A 56 5.10 15.98 -17.00
N MET A 57 5.26 14.75 -16.51
CA MET A 57 6.53 14.23 -15.99
C MET A 57 6.79 12.80 -16.53
N PRO A 58 6.99 12.65 -17.86
CA PRO A 58 7.26 11.35 -18.45
C PRO A 58 8.53 10.73 -17.83
N GLY A 59 8.44 9.48 -17.38
CA GLY A 59 9.53 8.74 -16.74
C GLY A 59 9.35 8.54 -15.24
N TYR A 60 8.49 9.33 -14.57
CA TYR A 60 8.08 9.04 -13.20
C TYR A 60 7.01 7.95 -13.18
N ILE A 61 7.22 6.97 -12.31
CA ILE A 61 6.27 5.89 -12.05
C ILE A 61 5.47 6.21 -10.78
N VAL A 62 4.18 5.86 -10.74
CA VAL A 62 3.36 5.98 -9.54
C VAL A 62 2.96 4.60 -9.04
N SER A 63 3.29 4.27 -7.79
CA SER A 63 2.82 3.03 -7.17
C SER A 63 2.69 3.14 -5.65
N ALA A 64 2.00 2.19 -5.03
CA ALA A 64 2.19 1.96 -3.60
C ALA A 64 3.52 1.22 -3.34
N GLU A 65 3.93 1.16 -2.07
CA GLU A 65 4.97 0.24 -1.60
C GLU A 65 4.47 -0.65 -0.48
N ALA A 66 5.16 -1.76 -0.29
CA ALA A 66 4.95 -2.66 0.82
C ALA A 66 5.15 -1.91 2.15
N THR A 67 4.45 -2.37 3.18
CA THR A 67 4.60 -1.90 4.55
C THR A 67 6.00 -2.20 5.04
N HIS A 68 6.74 -1.18 5.47
CA HIS A 68 8.10 -1.37 5.95
C HIS A 68 8.56 -0.18 6.80
N HIS A 69 9.65 -0.39 7.54
CA HIS A 69 10.32 0.56 8.44
C HIS A 69 9.40 1.24 9.50
N GLY A 70 10.00 2.07 10.36
CA GLY A 70 9.27 2.85 11.37
C GLY A 70 8.86 4.24 10.88
N PRO A 71 8.09 5.01 11.65
CA PRO A 71 7.68 4.75 13.03
C PRO A 71 6.48 3.79 13.13
N VAL A 72 6.47 2.92 14.14
CA VAL A 72 5.39 1.94 14.32
C VAL A 72 4.39 2.32 15.43
N ASP A 73 4.74 3.27 16.29
CA ASP A 73 3.91 3.70 17.43
C ASP A 73 2.89 4.80 17.06
N VAL A 74 2.63 4.99 15.77
CA VAL A 74 1.68 6.00 15.28
C VAL A 74 0.26 5.45 15.34
N ARG A 75 -0.56 5.96 16.27
CA ARG A 75 -1.96 5.54 16.47
C ARG A 75 -2.98 6.34 15.67
N THR A 76 -2.60 7.51 15.17
CA THR A 76 -3.45 8.28 14.24
C THR A 76 -3.27 7.70 12.83
N PRO A 77 -4.35 7.39 12.08
CA PRO A 77 -4.25 6.89 10.71
C PRO A 77 -3.27 7.71 9.88
N SER A 78 -2.30 7.06 9.26
CA SER A 78 -1.17 7.72 8.59
C SER A 78 -0.70 6.98 7.35
N PHE A 79 0.02 7.69 6.48
CA PHE A 79 0.79 7.11 5.37
C PHE A 79 1.95 8.03 4.99
N PHE A 80 2.98 7.46 4.36
CA PHE A 80 4.07 8.19 3.74
C PHE A 80 3.71 8.59 2.32
N ALA A 81 4.03 9.83 1.93
CA ALA A 81 3.82 10.37 0.60
C ALA A 81 5.18 10.82 0.04
N GLU A 82 5.70 10.12 -0.95
CA GLU A 82 7.13 10.12 -1.22
C GLU A 82 7.51 10.47 -2.65
N ILE A 83 8.73 11.00 -2.77
CA ILE A 83 9.43 11.25 -4.03
C ILE A 83 10.71 10.42 -4.02
N GLY A 84 10.89 9.61 -5.05
CA GLY A 84 12.04 8.75 -5.23
C GLY A 84 12.71 8.87 -6.59
N SER A 85 13.89 8.31 -6.79
CA SER A 85 14.58 7.46 -5.80
C SER A 85 15.97 7.96 -5.41
N THR A 86 16.37 9.13 -5.93
CA THR A 86 17.70 9.72 -5.67
C THR A 86 17.58 11.22 -5.46
N LYS A 87 18.72 11.84 -5.09
CA LYS A 87 18.83 13.29 -4.91
C LYS A 87 18.31 14.10 -6.09
N GLU A 88 18.44 13.59 -7.32
CA GLU A 88 17.91 14.25 -8.51
C GLU A 88 16.41 14.49 -8.40
N GLN A 89 15.64 13.50 -7.97
CA GLN A 89 14.19 13.61 -7.80
C GLN A 89 13.83 14.34 -6.50
N TRP A 90 14.59 14.15 -5.42
CA TRP A 90 14.30 14.80 -4.13
C TRP A 90 14.38 16.34 -4.19
N VAL A 91 15.19 16.89 -5.10
CA VAL A 91 15.35 18.34 -5.30
C VAL A 91 14.58 18.86 -6.52
N ASP A 92 13.84 18.00 -7.21
CA ASP A 92 12.98 18.40 -8.33
C ASP A 92 11.78 19.19 -7.80
N LEU A 93 11.78 20.50 -8.05
CA LEU A 93 10.73 21.41 -7.60
C LEU A 93 9.36 21.04 -8.18
N LYS A 94 9.31 20.48 -9.39
CA LYS A 94 8.04 20.04 -10.00
C LYS A 94 7.50 18.79 -9.31
N ALA A 95 8.39 17.87 -8.93
CA ALA A 95 8.02 16.69 -8.15
C ALA A 95 7.49 17.09 -6.76
N GLY A 96 8.17 18.03 -6.10
CA GLY A 96 7.73 18.61 -4.83
C GLY A 96 6.36 19.29 -4.94
N GLU A 97 6.14 20.09 -5.98
CA GLU A 97 4.85 20.73 -6.24
C GLU A 97 3.74 19.69 -6.51
N ALA A 98 4.03 18.64 -7.28
CA ALA A 98 3.06 17.57 -7.57
C ALA A 98 2.61 16.85 -6.29
N VAL A 99 3.54 16.48 -5.42
CA VAL A 99 3.22 15.86 -4.11
C VAL A 99 2.43 16.83 -3.24
N ALA A 100 2.83 18.09 -3.14
CA ALA A 100 2.13 19.09 -2.34
C ALA A 100 0.67 19.27 -2.81
N ARG A 101 0.45 19.38 -4.12
CA ARG A 101 -0.90 19.47 -4.72
C ARG A 101 -1.70 18.20 -4.47
N ALA A 102 -1.10 17.02 -4.61
CA ALA A 102 -1.77 15.75 -4.38
C ALA A 102 -2.23 15.58 -2.92
N ILE A 103 -1.42 16.04 -1.95
CA ILE A 103 -1.76 16.05 -0.52
C ILE A 103 -2.89 17.05 -0.23
N LEU A 104 -2.84 18.25 -0.81
CA LEU A 104 -3.89 19.25 -0.61
C LEU A 104 -5.24 18.84 -1.24
N ALA A 105 -5.21 18.00 -2.26
CA ALA A 105 -6.40 17.46 -2.93
C ALA A 105 -6.94 16.17 -2.30
N LEU A 106 -6.43 15.74 -1.13
CA LEU A 106 -6.95 14.55 -0.45
C LEU A 106 -8.42 14.74 -0.10
N GLY A 107 -9.24 13.75 -0.45
CA GLY A 107 -10.67 13.73 -0.20
C GLY A 107 -11.07 12.57 0.71
N PRO A 108 -12.14 12.71 1.52
CA PRO A 108 -12.70 11.59 2.25
C PRO A 108 -13.40 10.63 1.28
N GLU A 109 -13.13 9.34 1.42
CA GLU A 109 -13.86 8.30 0.69
C GLU A 109 -13.97 7.05 1.57
N GLU A 110 -15.21 6.59 1.78
CA GLU A 110 -15.45 5.30 2.43
C GLU A 110 -15.29 4.19 1.40
N LEU A 111 -14.33 3.30 1.65
CA LEU A 111 -13.92 2.26 0.73
C LEU A 111 -13.78 0.92 1.44
N PRO A 112 -14.11 -0.20 0.78
CA PRO A 112 -13.73 -1.51 1.27
C PRO A 112 -12.20 -1.60 1.34
N VAL A 113 -11.68 -1.96 2.51
CA VAL A 113 -10.25 -2.02 2.78
C VAL A 113 -9.75 -3.47 2.70
N PHE A 114 -8.68 -3.65 1.95
CA PHE A 114 -8.00 -4.92 1.76
C PHE A 114 -6.66 -4.95 2.48
N LEU A 115 -6.32 -6.09 3.08
CA LEU A 115 -4.92 -6.46 3.25
C LEU A 115 -4.35 -7.00 1.93
N GLY A 116 -3.10 -6.65 1.62
CA GLY A 116 -2.43 -7.10 0.42
C GLY A 116 -1.25 -8.01 0.74
N PHE A 117 -1.10 -9.12 0.02
CA PHE A 117 0.02 -10.03 0.23
C PHE A 117 0.66 -10.49 -1.08
N GLY A 118 1.99 -10.57 -1.08
CA GLY A 118 2.79 -10.95 -2.23
C GLY A 118 3.15 -9.78 -3.14
N GLY A 119 3.96 -10.06 -4.15
CA GLY A 119 4.55 -9.09 -5.08
C GLY A 119 5.94 -8.64 -4.64
N GLY A 120 6.57 -7.78 -5.44
CA GLY A 120 7.81 -7.10 -5.06
C GLY A 120 7.56 -5.97 -4.06
N HIS A 121 8.61 -5.19 -3.77
CA HIS A 121 8.52 -4.04 -2.88
C HIS A 121 7.47 -3.00 -3.31
N TYR A 122 7.35 -2.74 -4.62
CA TYR A 122 6.37 -1.80 -5.20
C TYR A 122 4.96 -2.38 -5.41
N VAL A 123 4.67 -3.59 -4.89
CA VAL A 123 3.31 -4.19 -4.82
C VAL A 123 2.43 -3.93 -6.07
N GLN A 124 2.99 -4.25 -7.24
CA GLN A 124 2.46 -3.79 -8.53
C GLN A 124 1.00 -4.20 -8.80
N ARG A 125 0.61 -5.42 -8.43
CA ARG A 125 -0.77 -5.91 -8.63
C ARG A 125 -1.77 -5.25 -7.68
N GLN A 126 -1.35 -4.91 -6.47
CA GLN A 126 -2.13 -4.13 -5.52
C GLN A 126 -2.31 -2.71 -6.06
N THR A 127 -1.23 -2.09 -6.53
CA THR A 127 -1.27 -0.78 -7.21
C THR A 127 -2.23 -0.80 -8.41
N GLU A 128 -2.17 -1.81 -9.27
CA GLU A 128 -3.13 -1.97 -10.37
C GLU A 128 -4.58 -2.07 -9.88
N LEU A 129 -4.84 -2.78 -8.79
CA LEU A 129 -6.19 -2.87 -8.20
C LEU A 129 -6.63 -1.53 -7.60
N ILE A 130 -5.74 -0.79 -6.94
CA ILE A 130 -6.01 0.56 -6.44
C ILE A 130 -6.54 1.44 -7.57
N PHE A 131 -5.89 1.43 -8.74
CA PHE A 131 -6.27 2.26 -9.88
C PHE A 131 -7.49 1.76 -10.67
N ASN A 132 -7.75 0.45 -10.66
CA ASN A 132 -8.78 -0.17 -11.50
C ASN A 132 -9.99 -0.72 -10.73
N SER A 133 -10.15 -0.34 -9.45
CA SER A 133 -11.32 -0.69 -8.65
C SER A 133 -11.58 0.32 -7.54
N ARG A 134 -12.82 0.36 -7.05
CA ARG A 134 -13.25 1.25 -5.96
C ARG A 134 -12.98 0.58 -4.60
N ILE A 135 -11.69 0.31 -4.33
CA ILE A 135 -11.20 -0.26 -3.07
C ILE A 135 -10.00 0.54 -2.56
N ALA A 136 -9.63 0.32 -1.30
CA ALA A 136 -8.32 0.75 -0.77
C ALA A 136 -7.54 -0.45 -0.21
N PHE A 137 -6.23 -0.31 -0.12
CA PHE A 137 -5.39 -1.23 0.63
C PHE A 137 -4.93 -0.57 1.93
N GLY A 138 -5.00 -1.32 3.02
CA GLY A 138 -4.23 -1.06 4.23
C GLY A 138 -2.85 -1.68 4.10
N HIS A 139 -2.38 -2.34 5.17
CA HIS A 139 -1.07 -2.98 5.13
C HIS A 139 -0.93 -3.96 3.96
N MET A 140 0.22 -3.86 3.30
CA MET A 140 0.61 -4.65 2.14
C MET A 140 1.96 -5.29 2.42
N PHE A 141 2.08 -6.59 2.28
CA PHE A 141 3.32 -7.32 2.57
C PHE A 141 3.87 -7.94 1.30
N SER A 142 5.12 -7.62 0.95
CA SER A 142 5.78 -8.20 -0.23
C SER A 142 6.05 -9.69 -0.04
N SER A 143 6.34 -10.41 -1.13
CA SER A 143 6.72 -11.83 -1.07
C SER A 143 7.94 -12.11 -0.20
N TYR A 144 8.81 -11.13 0.02
CA TYR A 144 9.98 -11.26 0.91
C TYR A 144 9.60 -11.24 2.39
N GLN A 145 8.47 -10.63 2.73
CA GLN A 145 7.97 -10.45 4.09
C GLN A 145 6.96 -11.52 4.50
N VAL A 146 6.33 -12.19 3.52
CA VAL A 146 5.36 -13.27 3.81
C VAL A 146 5.94 -14.36 4.72
N PRO A 147 7.21 -14.81 4.59
CA PRO A 147 7.77 -15.79 5.52
C PRO A 147 7.76 -15.34 6.98
N ASP A 148 7.84 -14.03 7.22
CA ASP A 148 7.97 -13.44 8.55
C ASP A 148 6.62 -13.15 9.22
N LEU A 149 5.52 -13.30 8.49
CA LEU A 149 4.17 -13.12 9.04
C LEU A 149 3.76 -14.31 9.89
N ASP A 150 3.25 -14.06 11.09
CA ASP A 150 2.47 -15.01 11.89
C ASP A 150 1.01 -14.54 12.02
N LEU A 151 0.18 -15.36 12.68
CA LEU A 151 -1.26 -15.08 12.82
C LEU A 151 -1.50 -13.74 13.52
N GLU A 152 -0.72 -13.44 14.54
CA GLU A 152 -0.81 -12.20 15.32
C GLU A 152 -0.45 -10.98 14.46
N ALA A 153 0.61 -11.05 13.65
CA ALA A 153 0.97 -9.97 12.73
C ALA A 153 -0.13 -9.69 11.70
N VAL A 154 -0.80 -10.73 11.19
CA VAL A 154 -1.92 -10.58 10.26
C VAL A 154 -3.14 -9.96 10.96
N GLU A 155 -3.41 -10.33 12.21
CA GLU A 155 -4.50 -9.75 13.01
C GLU A 155 -4.23 -8.26 13.34
N ILE A 156 -3.01 -7.92 13.77
CA ILE A 156 -2.60 -6.53 13.98
C ILE A 156 -2.76 -5.74 12.69
N ALA A 157 -2.36 -6.31 11.53
CA ALA A 157 -2.51 -5.65 10.24
C ALA A 157 -3.98 -5.39 9.88
N ARG A 158 -4.86 -6.36 10.17
CA ARG A 158 -6.32 -6.24 9.98
C ARG A 158 -6.87 -5.07 10.78
N GLU A 159 -6.57 -5.04 12.07
CA GLU A 159 -7.05 -4.01 13.00
C GLU A 159 -6.50 -2.62 12.67
N SER A 160 -5.18 -2.49 12.49
CA SER A 160 -4.53 -1.20 12.20
C SER A 160 -4.90 -0.64 10.84
N SER A 161 -5.40 -1.48 9.93
CA SER A 161 -5.93 -1.09 8.63
C SER A 161 -7.43 -0.87 8.61
N ASN A 162 -8.17 -1.34 9.62
CA ASN A 162 -9.62 -1.54 9.54
C ASN A 162 -10.01 -2.37 8.29
N ALA A 163 -9.26 -3.43 7.99
CA ALA A 163 -9.45 -4.24 6.80
C ALA A 163 -10.65 -5.19 6.92
N THR A 164 -11.44 -5.27 5.85
CA THR A 164 -12.61 -6.17 5.75
C THR A 164 -12.43 -7.27 4.70
N TYR A 165 -11.34 -7.24 3.94
CA TYR A 165 -10.99 -8.23 2.92
C TYR A 165 -9.49 -8.49 2.86
N ALA A 166 -9.10 -9.56 2.16
CA ALA A 166 -7.72 -9.82 1.78
C ALA A 166 -7.58 -10.09 0.28
N TYR A 167 -6.45 -9.70 -0.28
CA TYR A 167 -6.00 -10.05 -1.62
C TYR A 167 -4.60 -10.67 -1.55
N ILE A 168 -4.45 -11.83 -2.19
CA ILE A 168 -3.18 -12.54 -2.28
C ILE A 168 -2.75 -12.62 -3.74
N ASP A 169 -1.58 -12.05 -4.05
CA ASP A 169 -0.90 -12.27 -5.31
C ASP A 169 -0.29 -13.67 -5.36
N ARG A 170 -1.15 -14.65 -5.63
CA ARG A 170 -0.81 -16.08 -5.65
C ARG A 170 0.37 -16.42 -6.58
N LYS A 171 0.60 -15.64 -7.64
CA LYS A 171 1.68 -15.90 -8.62
C LYS A 171 3.06 -15.52 -8.08
N SER A 172 3.10 -14.68 -7.05
CA SER A 172 4.34 -14.20 -6.44
C SER A 172 4.82 -15.02 -5.24
N LEU A 173 4.04 -16.03 -4.82
CA LEU A 173 4.30 -16.81 -3.62
C LEU A 173 4.57 -18.28 -3.94
N ARG A 174 5.44 -18.91 -3.16
CA ARG A 174 5.64 -20.37 -3.19
C ARG A 174 4.38 -21.06 -2.66
N SER A 175 4.10 -22.27 -3.15
CA SER A 175 2.86 -23.00 -2.79
C SER A 175 2.69 -23.21 -1.28
N ALA A 176 3.78 -23.54 -0.57
CA ALA A 176 3.75 -23.75 0.89
C ALA A 176 3.45 -22.44 1.65
N GLU A 177 4.18 -21.37 1.34
CA GLU A 177 3.97 -20.02 1.87
C GLU A 177 2.54 -19.52 1.63
N ARG A 178 2.04 -19.68 0.40
CA ARG A 178 0.67 -19.30 0.05
C ARG A 178 -0.36 -20.05 0.90
N LYS A 179 -0.22 -21.38 1.05
CA LYS A 179 -1.16 -22.17 1.85
C LYS A 179 -1.15 -21.76 3.33
N ARG A 180 0.05 -21.50 3.87
CA ARG A 180 0.22 -21.03 5.24
C ARG A 180 -0.49 -19.69 5.45
N LEU A 181 -0.26 -18.73 4.54
CA LEU A 181 -0.90 -17.42 4.56
C LEU A 181 -2.42 -17.51 4.39
N GLU A 182 -2.90 -18.30 3.43
CA GLU A 182 -4.35 -18.52 3.22
C GLU A 182 -5.00 -19.07 4.50
N GLY A 183 -4.35 -20.00 5.20
CA GLY A 183 -4.81 -20.51 6.49
C GLY A 183 -4.88 -19.45 7.59
N MET A 184 -3.84 -18.62 7.73
CA MET A 184 -3.86 -17.52 8.72
C MET A 184 -4.98 -16.51 8.43
N VAL A 185 -5.17 -16.14 7.16
CA VAL A 185 -6.20 -15.18 6.74
C VAL A 185 -7.62 -15.75 6.92
N GLU A 186 -7.80 -17.05 6.68
CA GLU A 186 -9.06 -17.74 6.94
C GLU A 186 -9.36 -17.85 8.44
N GLU A 187 -8.35 -18.13 9.27
CA GLU A 187 -8.48 -18.24 10.73
C GLU A 187 -8.94 -16.94 11.39
N ILE A 188 -8.45 -15.79 10.92
CA ILE A 188 -8.94 -14.46 11.37
C ILE A 188 -10.29 -14.05 10.76
N GLY A 189 -10.89 -14.90 9.91
CA GLY A 189 -12.21 -14.68 9.32
C GLY A 189 -12.26 -13.60 8.25
N LEU A 190 -11.14 -13.30 7.58
CA LEU A 190 -11.06 -12.23 6.58
C LEU A 190 -11.33 -12.78 5.16
N PRO A 191 -12.42 -12.38 4.46
CA PRO A 191 -12.74 -12.93 3.16
C PRO A 191 -11.68 -12.59 2.11
N MET A 192 -11.15 -13.63 1.46
CA MET A 192 -10.17 -13.49 0.38
C MET A 192 -10.86 -13.38 -0.98
N LEU A 193 -10.54 -12.35 -1.74
CA LEU A 193 -11.05 -12.18 -3.11
C LEU A 193 -9.91 -12.18 -4.14
N LYS A 194 -10.18 -12.77 -5.30
CA LYS A 194 -9.29 -12.72 -6.47
C LYS A 194 -9.43 -11.37 -7.17
N ALA A 195 -8.40 -10.97 -7.91
CA ALA A 195 -8.41 -9.70 -8.67
C ALA A 195 -9.63 -9.54 -9.59
N GLN A 196 -10.09 -10.62 -10.23
CA GLN A 196 -11.29 -10.58 -11.08
C GLN A 196 -12.57 -10.35 -10.27
N GLU A 197 -12.71 -11.00 -9.11
CA GLU A 197 -13.85 -10.83 -8.20
C GLU A 197 -13.87 -9.42 -7.61
N ILE A 198 -12.70 -8.87 -7.26
CA ILE A 198 -12.55 -7.51 -6.78
C ILE A 198 -13.01 -6.50 -7.84
N ARG A 199 -12.52 -6.61 -9.08
CA ARG A 199 -12.93 -5.73 -10.17
C ARG A 199 -14.42 -5.83 -10.52
N ALA A 200 -14.98 -7.04 -10.46
CA ALA A 200 -16.39 -7.26 -10.74
C ALA A 200 -17.31 -6.72 -9.63
N ARG A 201 -16.89 -6.86 -8.37
CA ARG A 201 -17.69 -6.44 -7.20
C ARG A 201 -17.54 -4.96 -6.87
N PHE A 202 -16.36 -4.39 -7.11
CA PHE A 202 -16.00 -3.02 -6.78
C PHE A 202 -15.53 -2.29 -8.03
N SER A 203 -16.32 -2.39 -9.11
CA SER A 203 -16.00 -1.72 -10.37
C SER A 203 -15.84 -0.21 -10.16
N PRO A 204 -14.92 0.46 -10.89
CA PRO A 204 -14.88 1.91 -10.95
C PRO A 204 -16.27 2.40 -11.39
N SER A 205 -16.87 3.34 -10.68
CA SER A 205 -18.08 4.02 -11.20
C SER A 205 -17.70 4.77 -12.48
N ASP A 206 -18.60 4.83 -13.45
CA ASP A 206 -18.47 5.60 -14.71
C ASP A 206 -18.48 7.14 -14.50
N ALA A 207 -17.92 7.64 -13.41
CA ALA A 207 -17.90 9.05 -13.05
C ALA A 207 -16.45 9.56 -12.97
N ILE A 208 -15.95 10.01 -14.12
CA ILE A 208 -15.04 11.15 -14.24
C ILE A 208 -15.75 12.18 -15.11
#